data_AF-A0AA41QPB6-F1
#
_entry.id   AF-A0AA41QPB6-F1
#
_cell.length_a   1.000
_cell.length_b   1.000
_cell.length_c   1.000
_cell.angle_alpha   90.00
_cell.angle_beta   90.00
_cell.angle_gamma   90.00
#
_symmetry.space_group_name_H-M   'P 1'
#
loop_
_entity.id
_entity.type
_entity.pdbx_description
1 polymer ?
#
loop_
_entity_poly.entity_id
_entity_poly.type
_entity_poly.pdbx_seq_one_letter_code
_entity_poly.pdbx_strand_id
1 'polypeptide(L)'
;MSAEKELKQRLALVLHDLKESGTEDGEAMFFLGNFATRICDKAGKVGWTDVKKNLTQVDYDLLLKEFETQGNRLYQEGNLKAAYAVQALALSLIAHTQGDQHIRSGAALLDIVIDAAIGNFRKHAKPKAN
;
A
#
# COMPACT_ATOMS: atom_id res chain seq x y z
N MET A 1 -0.85 -7.85 -23.92
CA MET A 1 -0.56 -8.42 -22.57
C MET A 1 -1.87 -8.40 -21.80
N SER A 2 -2.21 -9.44 -21.02
CA SER A 2 -3.44 -9.41 -20.21
C SER A 2 -3.25 -8.55 -18.94
N ALA A 3 -4.32 -7.95 -18.44
CA ALA A 3 -4.29 -7.12 -17.22
C ALA A 3 -3.78 -7.91 -16.00
N GLU A 4 -4.15 -9.18 -15.88
CA GLU A 4 -3.66 -10.06 -14.81
C GLU A 4 -2.14 -10.27 -14.87
N LYS A 5 -1.58 -10.46 -16.07
CA LYS A 5 -0.14 -10.62 -16.26
C LYS A 5 0.63 -9.35 -15.91
N GLU A 6 0.07 -8.20 -16.27
CA GLU A 6 0.63 -6.91 -15.89
C GLU A 6 0.60 -6.67 -14.39
N LEU A 7 -0.53 -6.96 -13.73
CA LEU A 7 -0.66 -6.87 -12.27
C LEU A 7 0.36 -7.76 -11.57
N LYS A 8 0.51 -9.01 -12.02
CA LYS A 8 1.48 -9.96 -11.47
C LYS A 8 2.91 -9.46 -11.62
N GLN A 9 3.26 -8.88 -12.77
CA GLN A 9 4.59 -8.28 -13.00
C GLN A 9 4.83 -7.07 -12.10
N ARG A 10 3.88 -6.13 -12.03
CA ARG A 10 4.00 -4.94 -11.18
C ARG A 10 4.09 -5.29 -9.69
N LEU A 11 3.31 -6.27 -9.24
CA LEU A 11 3.36 -6.77 -7.87
C LEU A 11 4.71 -7.41 -7.56
N ALA A 12 5.25 -8.21 -8.47
CA ALA A 12 6.58 -8.82 -8.31
C ALA A 12 7.68 -7.76 -8.22
N LEU A 13 7.62 -6.70 -9.05
CA LEU A 13 8.56 -5.59 -8.99
C LEU A 13 8.49 -4.86 -7.64
N VAL A 14 7.30 -4.50 -7.18
CA VAL A 14 7.15 -3.82 -5.87
C VAL A 14 7.66 -4.69 -4.72
N LEU A 15 7.37 -5.99 -4.72
CA LEU A 15 7.89 -6.91 -3.70
C LEU A 15 9.41 -7.03 -3.76
N HIS A 16 9.98 -7.05 -4.95
CA HIS A 16 11.42 -7.09 -5.17
C HIS A 16 12.09 -5.83 -4.64
N ASP A 17 11.61 -4.67 -5.07
CA ASP A 17 12.11 -3.36 -4.65
C ASP A 17 12.03 -3.22 -3.12
N LEU A 18 10.90 -3.58 -2.50
CA LEU A 18 10.74 -3.52 -1.05
C LEU A 18 11.65 -4.53 -0.31
N LYS A 19 11.99 -5.67 -0.92
CA LYS A 19 12.93 -6.62 -0.33
C LYS A 19 14.37 -6.13 -0.42
N GLU A 20 14.78 -5.59 -1.56
CA GLU A 20 16.15 -5.12 -1.78
C GLU A 20 16.43 -3.78 -1.10
N SER A 21 15.45 -2.87 -1.14
CA SER A 21 15.61 -1.49 -0.68
C SER A 21 14.80 -1.15 0.56
N GLY A 22 13.89 -2.01 1.05
CA GLY A 22 12.98 -1.65 2.16
C GLY A 22 13.67 -1.34 3.50
N THR A 23 14.93 -1.75 3.67
CA THR A 23 15.78 -1.32 4.80
C THR A 23 16.62 -0.06 4.51
N GLU A 24 16.81 0.30 3.24
CA GLU A 24 17.69 1.40 2.81
C GLU A 24 16.90 2.65 2.37
N ASP A 25 15.71 2.50 1.78
CA ASP A 25 14.80 3.60 1.44
C ASP A 25 13.78 3.87 2.57
N GLY A 26 14.31 4.38 3.67
CA GLY A 26 13.51 4.77 4.84
C GLY A 26 12.42 5.80 4.53
N GLU A 27 12.57 6.59 3.46
CA GLU A 27 11.60 7.60 3.06
C GLU A 27 10.38 6.99 2.34
N ALA A 28 10.59 6.05 1.42
CA ALA A 28 9.49 5.30 0.82
C ALA A 28 8.69 4.52 1.88
N MET A 29 9.38 3.86 2.82
CA MET A 29 8.76 3.17 3.95
C MET A 29 8.04 4.12 4.91
N PHE A 30 8.57 5.33 5.12
CA PHE A 30 7.88 6.37 5.88
C PHE A 30 6.55 6.77 5.23
N PHE A 31 6.55 7.05 3.92
CA PHE A 31 5.31 7.39 3.21
C PHE A 31 4.31 6.25 3.22
N LEU A 32 4.78 5.02 3.00
CA LEU A 32 3.95 3.82 3.07
C LEU A 32 3.28 3.68 4.43
N GLY A 33 4.05 3.76 5.52
CA GLY A 33 3.54 3.70 6.88
C GLY A 33 2.58 4.85 7.21
N ASN A 34 2.89 6.08 6.79
CA ASN A 34 2.06 7.27 7.00
C ASN A 34 0.68 7.13 6.32
N PHE A 35 0.67 6.85 5.02
CA PHE A 35 -0.57 6.73 4.25
C PHE A 35 -1.42 5.56 4.73
N ALA A 36 -0.80 4.39 4.94
CA ALA A 36 -1.49 3.22 5.45
C ALA A 36 -2.07 3.46 6.85
N THR A 37 -1.34 4.14 7.74
CA THR A 37 -1.83 4.50 9.08
C THR A 37 -3.05 5.40 9.00
N ARG A 38 -3.04 6.42 8.13
CA ARG A 38 -4.21 7.32 7.97
C ARG A 38 -5.45 6.59 7.51
N ILE A 39 -5.30 5.62 6.60
CA ILE A 39 -6.42 4.80 6.12
C ILE A 39 -6.93 3.90 7.24
N CYS A 40 -6.03 3.25 7.97
CA CYS A 40 -6.39 2.42 9.12
C CYS A 40 -7.13 3.22 10.20
N ASP A 41 -6.62 4.40 10.54
CA ASP A 41 -7.22 5.29 11.53
C ASP A 41 -8.62 5.77 11.07
N LYS A 42 -8.79 6.12 9.78
CA LYS A 42 -10.10 6.48 9.19
C LYS A 42 -11.10 5.32 9.20
N ALA A 43 -10.63 4.10 8.99
CA ALA A 43 -11.44 2.88 9.00
C ALA A 43 -11.68 2.32 10.42
N GLY A 44 -11.06 2.89 11.46
CA GLY A 44 -11.11 2.36 12.82
C GLY A 44 -10.46 0.97 12.96
N LYS A 45 -9.45 0.67 12.14
CA LYS A 45 -8.74 -0.62 12.12
C LYS A 45 -7.30 -0.48 12.57
N VAL A 46 -6.75 -1.58 13.10
CA VAL A 46 -5.38 -1.61 13.60
C VAL A 46 -4.38 -1.82 12.46
N GLY A 47 -4.69 -2.65 11.48
CA GLY A 47 -3.81 -2.93 10.35
C GLY A 47 -4.48 -2.79 9.00
N TRP A 48 -3.65 -2.72 7.96
CA TRP A 48 -4.08 -2.69 6.58
C TRP A 48 -4.76 -4.00 6.16
N THR A 49 -4.26 -5.14 6.64
CA THR A 49 -4.91 -6.43 6.44
C THR A 49 -6.34 -6.43 7.01
N ASP A 50 -6.57 -5.78 8.15
CA ASP A 50 -7.91 -5.69 8.77
C ASP A 50 -8.82 -4.73 8.01
N VAL A 51 -8.28 -3.65 7.43
CA VAL A 51 -9.03 -2.77 6.53
C VAL A 51 -9.57 -3.60 5.37
N LYS A 52 -8.71 -4.30 4.63
CA LYS A 52 -9.13 -5.03 3.42
C LYS A 52 -10.18 -6.11 3.68
N LYS A 53 -10.07 -6.84 4.80
CA LYS A 53 -11.05 -7.86 5.20
C LYS A 53 -12.46 -7.30 5.47
N ASN A 54 -12.57 -6.01 5.75
CA ASN A 54 -13.82 -5.35 6.13
C ASN A 54 -14.29 -4.31 5.10
N LEU A 55 -13.65 -4.21 3.93
CA LEU A 55 -14.05 -3.28 2.89
C LEU A 55 -15.39 -3.69 2.29
N THR A 56 -16.32 -2.74 2.22
CA THR A 56 -17.46 -2.87 1.31
C THR A 56 -17.01 -2.61 -0.12
N GLN A 57 -17.80 -3.04 -1.12
CA GLN A 57 -17.50 -2.72 -2.51
C GLN A 57 -17.43 -1.20 -2.75
N VAL A 58 -18.30 -0.43 -2.09
CA VAL A 58 -18.32 1.04 -2.20
C VAL A 58 -17.04 1.66 -1.64
N ASP A 59 -16.58 1.18 -0.47
CA ASP A 59 -15.34 1.67 0.13
C ASP A 59 -14.11 1.27 -0.70
N TYR A 60 -14.12 0.08 -1.29
CA TYR A 60 -13.08 -0.38 -2.22
C TYR A 60 -12.97 0.56 -3.43
N ASP A 61 -14.09 0.86 -4.09
CA ASP A 61 -14.09 1.70 -5.30
C ASP A 61 -13.66 3.15 -4.98
N LEU A 62 -14.12 3.68 -3.85
CA LEU A 62 -13.72 5.00 -3.37
C LEU A 62 -12.22 5.06 -3.06
N LEU A 63 -11.69 4.07 -2.35
CA LEU A 63 -10.28 4.02 -1.98
C LEU A 63 -9.38 3.84 -3.20
N LEU A 64 -9.80 3.02 -4.17
CA LEU A 64 -9.07 2.84 -5.42
C LEU A 64 -9.00 4.15 -6.22
N LYS A 65 -10.10 4.90 -6.30
CA LYS A 65 -10.12 6.22 -6.94
C LYS A 65 -9.28 7.26 -6.19
N GLU A 66 -9.26 7.20 -4.86
CA GLU A 66 -8.40 8.04 -4.02
C GLU A 66 -6.92 7.77 -4.32
N PHE A 67 -6.52 6.49 -4.41
CA PHE A 67 -5.16 6.11 -4.78
C PHE A 67 -4.76 6.57 -6.17
N GLU A 68 -5.63 6.40 -7.17
CA GLU A 68 -5.37 6.88 -8.53
C GLU A 68 -5.15 8.40 -8.53
N THR A 69 -6.05 9.15 -7.90
CA THR A 69 -5.99 10.62 -7.85
C THR A 69 -4.73 11.10 -7.12
N GLN A 70 -4.46 10.56 -5.94
CA GLN A 70 -3.34 10.97 -5.12
C GLN A 70 -2.00 10.54 -5.70
N GLY A 71 -1.90 9.31 -6.21
CA GLY A 71 -0.68 8.79 -6.84
C GLY A 71 -0.29 9.60 -8.07
N ASN A 72 -1.24 9.89 -8.96
CA ASN A 72 -1.00 10.71 -10.15
C ASN A 72 -0.55 12.12 -9.79
N ARG A 73 -1.20 12.75 -8.80
CA ARG A 73 -0.81 14.07 -8.31
C ARG A 73 0.62 14.07 -7.78
N LEU A 74 0.96 13.13 -6.88
CA LEU A 74 2.30 13.04 -6.28
C LEU A 74 3.37 12.81 -7.35
N TYR A 75 3.08 11.99 -8.36
CA TYR A 75 3.97 11.77 -9.49
C TYR A 75 4.22 13.06 -10.29
N GLN A 76 3.15 13.79 -10.61
CA GLN A 76 3.24 15.08 -11.32
C GLN A 76 4.00 16.15 -10.53
N GLU A 77 3.88 16.13 -9.19
CA GLU A 77 4.62 17.02 -8.28
C GLU A 77 6.09 16.58 -8.09
N GLY A 78 6.52 15.48 -8.71
CA GLY A 78 7.89 14.96 -8.59
C GLY A 78 8.16 14.19 -7.30
N ASN A 79 7.14 13.95 -6.46
CA ASN A 79 7.27 13.19 -5.23
C ASN A 79 7.16 11.68 -5.50
N LEU A 80 8.17 11.15 -6.17
CA LEU A 80 8.17 9.78 -6.71
C LEU A 80 8.05 8.70 -5.62
N LYS A 81 8.67 8.91 -4.46
CA LYS A 81 8.61 7.95 -3.35
C LYS A 81 7.24 7.89 -2.69
N ALA A 82 6.59 9.05 -2.51
CA ALA A 82 5.22 9.07 -2.03
C ALA A 82 4.25 8.47 -3.07
N ALA A 83 4.44 8.76 -4.36
CA ALA A 83 3.66 8.16 -5.43
C ALA A 83 3.81 6.63 -5.45
N TYR A 84 5.04 6.14 -5.27
CA TYR A 84 5.35 4.71 -5.17
C TYR A 84 4.65 4.06 -3.96
N ALA A 85 4.65 4.72 -2.80
CA ALA A 85 3.94 4.23 -1.62
C ALA A 85 2.42 4.08 -1.87
N VAL A 86 1.80 5.04 -2.56
CA VAL A 86 0.38 4.95 -2.97
C VAL A 86 0.17 3.82 -3.97
N GLN A 87 1.08 3.64 -4.93
CA GLN A 87 1.03 2.54 -5.89
C GLN A 87 1.10 1.17 -5.20
N ALA A 88 1.96 1.01 -4.19
CA ALA A 88 2.06 -0.23 -3.43
C ALA A 88 0.74 -0.56 -2.70
N LEU A 89 0.11 0.44 -2.08
CA LEU A 89 -1.20 0.28 -1.44
C LEU A 89 -2.28 -0.14 -2.45
N ALA A 90 -2.32 0.52 -3.61
CA ALA A 90 -3.27 0.21 -4.69
C ALA A 90 -3.08 -1.21 -5.24
N LEU A 91 -1.83 -1.62 -5.49
CA LEU A 91 -1.53 -2.97 -5.96
C LEU A 91 -1.99 -4.03 -4.96
N SER A 92 -1.75 -3.84 -3.67
CA SER A 92 -2.21 -4.79 -2.65
C SER A 92 -3.74 -4.83 -2.55
N LEU A 93 -4.42 -3.69 -2.76
CA LEU A 93 -5.87 -3.58 -2.76
C LEU A 93 -6.47 -4.36 -3.95
N ILE A 94 -5.98 -4.10 -5.17
CA ILE A 94 -6.45 -4.76 -6.39
C ILE A 94 -6.13 -6.25 -6.35
N ALA A 95 -4.93 -6.63 -5.92
CA ALA A 95 -4.49 -8.01 -5.88
C ALA A 95 -5.32 -8.88 -4.91
N HIS A 96 -5.91 -8.26 -3.89
CA HIS A 96 -6.79 -8.95 -2.93
C HIS A 96 -8.07 -9.50 -3.57
N THR A 97 -8.56 -8.89 -4.66
CA THR A 97 -9.81 -9.28 -5.33
C THR A 97 -9.60 -10.30 -6.45
N GLN A 98 -8.34 -10.68 -6.75
CA GLN A 98 -8.03 -11.55 -7.87
C GLN A 98 -8.22 -13.04 -7.53
N GLY A 99 -8.63 -13.83 -8.53
CA GLY A 99 -8.76 -15.28 -8.39
C GLY A 99 -7.41 -16.02 -8.36
N ASP A 100 -6.41 -15.52 -9.11
CA ASP A 100 -5.09 -16.14 -9.25
C ASP A 100 -4.38 -16.26 -7.89
N GLN A 101 -3.93 -17.48 -7.56
CA GLN A 101 -3.32 -17.79 -6.28
C GLN A 101 -1.94 -17.14 -6.09
N HIS A 102 -1.17 -16.95 -7.17
CA HIS A 102 0.13 -16.31 -7.09
C HIS A 102 0.00 -14.82 -6.81
N ILE A 103 -0.98 -14.15 -7.44
CA ILE A 103 -1.29 -12.75 -7.17
C ILE A 103 -1.74 -12.58 -5.73
N ARG A 104 -2.64 -13.44 -5.23
CA ARG A 104 -3.08 -13.38 -3.82
C ARG A 104 -1.94 -13.64 -2.83
N SER A 105 -1.06 -14.59 -3.12
CA SER A 105 0.11 -14.87 -2.28
C SER A 105 1.08 -13.68 -2.27
N GLY A 106 1.33 -13.06 -3.42
CA GLY A 106 2.13 -11.84 -3.51
C GLY A 106 1.50 -10.67 -2.76
N ALA A 107 0.18 -10.53 -2.84
CA ALA A 107 -0.55 -9.49 -2.11
C ALA A 107 -0.40 -9.66 -0.60
N ALA A 108 -0.48 -10.90 -0.09
CA ALA A 108 -0.30 -11.18 1.33
C ALA A 108 1.12 -10.85 1.81
N LEU A 109 2.15 -11.07 0.98
CA LEU A 109 3.52 -10.63 1.30
C LEU A 109 3.61 -9.10 1.38
N LEU A 110 2.98 -8.39 0.43
CA LEU A 110 2.95 -6.94 0.43
C LEU A 110 2.19 -6.38 1.65
N ASP A 111 1.12 -7.04 2.06
CA ASP A 111 0.35 -6.67 3.26
C ASP A 111 1.18 -6.74 4.53
N ILE A 112 2.02 -7.77 4.68
CA ILE A 112 2.95 -7.90 5.81
C ILE A 112 3.91 -6.70 5.86
N VAL A 113 4.43 -6.29 4.71
CA VAL A 113 5.33 -5.12 4.62
C VAL A 113 4.59 -3.84 5.00
N ILE A 114 3.36 -3.65 4.51
CA ILE A 114 2.54 -2.48 4.85
C ILE A 114 2.22 -2.44 6.36
N ASP A 115 1.82 -3.57 6.95
CA ASP A 115 1.53 -3.65 8.38
C ASP A 115 2.78 -3.39 9.25
N ALA A 116 3.95 -3.87 8.81
CA ALA A 116 5.22 -3.54 9.46
C ALA A 116 5.54 -2.03 9.36
N ALA A 117 5.30 -1.40 8.20
CA ALA A 117 5.49 0.04 8.00
C ALA A 117 4.55 0.87 8.88
N ILE A 118 3.28 0.45 9.04
CA ILE A 118 2.32 1.06 9.98
C ILE A 118 2.86 0.99 11.40
N GLY A 119 3.31 -0.20 11.84
CA GLY A 119 3.86 -0.39 13.18
C GLY A 119 5.07 0.52 13.44
N ASN A 120 6.00 0.58 12.48
CA ASN A 120 7.17 1.45 12.56
C ASN A 120 6.78 2.94 12.62
N PHE A 121 5.86 3.38 11.75
CA PHE A 121 5.40 4.76 11.70
C PHE A 121 4.71 5.18 13.00
N ARG A 122 3.82 4.35 13.55
CA ARG A 122 3.14 4.63 14.82
C ARG A 122 4.10 4.70 16.00
N LYS A 123 5.15 3.88 16.00
CA LYS A 123 6.13 3.82 17.08
C LYS A 123 7.14 4.96 17.05
N HIS A 124 7.53 5.42 15.86
CA HIS A 124 8.68 6.31 15.70
C HIS A 124 8.39 7.66 15.03
N ALA A 125 7.32 7.77 14.26
CA ALA A 125 7.05 8.92 13.41
C ALA A 125 5.77 9.70 13.77
N LYS A 126 4.87 9.14 14.59
CA LYS A 126 3.71 9.89 15.08
C LYS A 126 4.21 11.00 16.02
N PRO A 127 3.92 12.30 15.77
CA PRO A 127 4.27 13.33 16.73
C PRO A 127 3.59 13.01 18.06
N LYS A 128 4.31 13.13 19.19
CA LYS A 128 3.68 13.07 20.52
C LYS A 128 2.52 14.07 20.50
N ALA A 129 1.33 13.59 20.81
CA ALA A 129 0.22 14.48 21.14
C ALA A 129 0.69 15.32 22.33
N ASN A 130 0.95 16.61 22.08
CA ASN A 130 1.08 17.61 23.14
C ASN A 130 -0.30 18.02 23.60
#